data_AF-A0A0U9H7S3-F1
#
_entry.id   AF-A0A0U9H7S3-F1
#
_cell.length_a   1.000
_cell.length_b   1.000
_cell.length_c   1.000
_cell.angle_alpha   90.00
_cell.angle_beta   90.00
_cell.angle_gamma   90.00
#
_symmetry.space_group_name_H-M   'P 1'
#
loop_
_entity.id
_entity.type
_entity.pdbx_description
1 polymer ?
#
loop_
_entity_poly.entity_id
_entity_poly.type
_entity_poly.pdbx_seq_one_letter_code
_entity_poly.pdbx_strand_id
1 'polypeptide(L)'
;MFCDICQPKPKGYTVYFADDQDAQPLIHYIEGKPENTWSAVNERMFWVMEPILFDMIDYVEAHLDPKSIYAVESNREDPLKTLYKMKQIHEFQVERESSWIDEVIERSQLRTHFQPIIERINGGSEIVGYELLSRGVDQDGNIIPPFKLFEAARVRNRTFALDRACRLQAVRNAATLPTDKLIFINFIPTAIYVPEHCLATTFALIKKLNIKPEQVVFEVVETDEVENIEHLKSILNYYRDHGFKYALDDVGTGFNDLQKLADLRPDIVKLAMEFSNGVSEDKAKQEVAASVVKLSREMGAKALAEGVETEADYHYLTEMGYELFQGYYFAKPSPTPLETLNLEKDGRPEHLHDNSRV
;
A
#
# COMPACT_ATOMS: atom_id res chain seq x y z
N MET A 1 7.96 13.34 19.31
CA MET A 1 7.44 12.08 19.85
C MET A 1 7.93 10.97 18.94
N PHE A 2 8.69 10.01 19.45
CA PHE A 2 9.18 8.88 18.66
C PHE A 2 8.04 7.86 18.54
N CYS A 3 7.68 7.50 17.31
CA CYS A 3 6.66 6.50 17.03
C CYS A 3 7.38 5.20 16.69
N ASP A 4 7.22 4.18 17.54
CA ASP A 4 8.00 2.94 17.46
C ASP A 4 7.67 2.05 16.26
N ILE A 5 6.54 2.30 15.61
CA ILE A 5 6.03 1.57 14.43
C ILE A 5 6.36 2.32 13.13
N CYS A 6 6.82 3.57 13.21
CA CYS A 6 6.99 4.44 12.05
C CYS A 6 8.24 4.13 11.21
N GLN A 7 9.13 3.27 11.72
CA GLN A 7 10.32 2.77 11.03
C GLN A 7 10.53 1.30 11.39
N PRO A 8 11.08 0.49 10.46
CA PRO A 8 11.56 -0.83 10.80
C PRO A 8 12.52 -0.78 11.98
N LYS A 9 12.46 -1.80 12.83
CA LYS A 9 13.40 -1.99 13.92
C LYS A 9 13.93 -3.42 13.84
N PRO A 10 15.24 -3.62 14.06
CA PRO A 10 15.81 -4.94 14.20
C PRO A 10 15.10 -5.71 15.32
N LYS A 11 14.75 -6.97 15.06
CA LYS A 11 14.13 -7.86 16.05
C LYS A 11 15.18 -8.68 16.79
N GLY A 12 14.82 -9.13 17.98
CA GLY A 12 15.58 -10.10 18.77
C GLY A 12 14.81 -11.40 18.90
N TYR A 13 15.52 -12.51 19.04
CA TYR A 13 14.95 -13.85 19.11
C TYR A 13 15.65 -14.71 20.16
N THR A 14 14.88 -15.46 20.94
CA THR A 14 15.40 -16.55 21.76
C THR A 14 15.34 -17.82 20.94
N VAL A 15 16.49 -18.46 20.73
CA VAL A 15 16.66 -19.73 20.03
C VAL A 15 16.92 -20.84 21.04
N TYR A 16 16.26 -21.98 20.89
CA TYR A 16 16.37 -23.17 21.72
C TYR A 16 16.77 -24.40 20.90
N PHE A 17 17.73 -25.16 21.41
CA PHE A 17 18.21 -26.41 20.84
C PHE A 17 17.71 -27.61 21.67
N ALA A 18 17.00 -28.54 21.04
CA ALA A 18 16.57 -29.78 21.69
C ALA A 18 17.73 -30.76 21.96
N ASP A 19 17.51 -31.69 22.89
CA ASP A 19 18.50 -32.62 23.51
C ASP A 19 19.35 -33.45 22.53
N ASP A 20 18.91 -33.64 21.30
CA ASP A 20 19.48 -34.56 20.31
C ASP A 20 20.43 -33.89 19.29
N GLN A 21 20.64 -32.57 19.37
CA GLN A 21 21.40 -31.82 18.38
C GLN A 21 22.75 -31.32 18.93
N ASP A 22 23.84 -31.54 18.17
CA ASP A 22 25.14 -30.92 18.48
C ASP A 22 25.12 -29.44 18.11
N ALA A 23 24.74 -28.60 19.07
CA ALA A 23 24.67 -27.16 18.90
C ALA A 23 26.06 -26.47 18.89
N GLN A 24 27.15 -27.18 19.21
CA GLN A 24 28.49 -26.58 19.36
C GLN A 24 28.97 -25.77 18.15
N PRO A 25 28.79 -26.22 16.88
CA PRO A 25 29.19 -25.42 15.72
C PRO A 25 28.44 -24.09 15.61
N LEU A 26 27.15 -24.07 15.94
CA LEU A 26 26.34 -22.85 15.94
C LEU A 26 26.68 -21.93 17.11
N ILE A 27 26.98 -22.50 18.28
CA ILE A 27 27.46 -21.74 19.44
C ILE A 27 28.77 -21.02 19.09
N HIS A 28 29.73 -21.72 18.50
CA HIS A 28 30.99 -21.12 18.06
C HIS A 28 30.79 -20.01 17.01
N TYR A 29 29.85 -20.21 16.08
CA TYR A 29 29.46 -19.18 15.11
C TYR A 29 28.91 -17.91 15.79
N ILE A 30 28.02 -18.07 16.78
CA ILE A 30 27.42 -16.97 17.53
C ILE A 30 28.48 -16.24 18.37
N GLU A 31 29.37 -16.96 19.03
CA GLU A 31 30.46 -16.39 19.86
C GLU A 31 31.39 -15.46 19.08
N GLY A 32 31.53 -15.65 17.76
CA GLY A 32 32.28 -14.77 16.88
C GLY A 32 31.58 -13.45 16.51
N LYS A 33 30.32 -13.24 16.92
CA LYS A 33 29.53 -12.04 16.60
C LYS A 33 29.68 -10.95 17.67
N PRO A 34 29.41 -9.66 17.33
CA PRO A 34 29.50 -8.55 18.29
C PRO A 34 28.69 -8.78 19.57
N GLU A 35 29.24 -8.42 20.73
CA GLU A 35 28.63 -8.66 22.06
C GLU A 35 27.22 -8.05 22.25
N ASN A 36 26.85 -7.05 21.46
CA ASN A 36 25.52 -6.43 21.51
C ASN A 36 24.48 -7.13 20.64
N THR A 37 24.87 -8.15 19.87
CA THR A 37 23.98 -8.86 18.93
C THR A 37 23.53 -10.22 19.42
N TRP A 38 24.04 -10.70 20.56
CA TRP A 38 23.63 -11.96 21.15
C TRP A 38 23.91 -12.02 22.66
N SER A 39 23.35 -13.01 23.34
CA SER A 39 23.73 -13.39 24.71
C SER A 39 23.27 -14.81 25.04
N ALA A 40 24.09 -15.56 25.77
CA ALA A 40 23.67 -16.85 26.32
C ALA A 40 22.56 -16.65 27.37
N VAL A 41 21.50 -17.44 27.27
CA VAL A 41 20.42 -17.52 28.27
C VAL A 41 20.69 -18.69 29.21
N ASN A 42 21.06 -19.84 28.65
CA ASN A 42 21.63 -20.99 29.34
C ASN A 42 22.37 -21.89 28.34
N GLU A 43 22.74 -23.12 28.72
CA GLU A 43 23.49 -24.06 27.88
C GLU A 43 22.81 -24.44 26.55
N ARG A 44 21.50 -24.21 26.42
CA ARG A 44 20.68 -24.61 25.26
C ARG A 44 19.86 -23.49 24.66
N MET A 45 19.96 -22.29 25.22
CA MET A 45 19.20 -21.13 24.78
C MET A 45 20.09 -19.93 24.62
N PHE A 46 19.93 -19.26 23.48
CA PHE A 46 20.65 -18.04 23.14
C PHE A 46 19.64 -16.99 22.70
N TRP A 47 19.84 -15.76 23.16
CA TRP A 47 19.20 -14.62 22.53
C TRP A 47 20.10 -14.11 21.42
N VAL A 48 19.54 -13.86 20.24
CA VAL A 48 20.27 -13.37 19.06
C VAL A 48 19.46 -12.29 18.35
N MET A 49 20.15 -11.36 17.70
CA MET A 49 19.54 -10.42 16.78
C MET A 49 19.11 -11.13 15.49
N GLU A 50 18.09 -10.60 14.85
CA GLU A 50 17.48 -11.15 13.64
C GLU A 50 18.47 -11.53 12.52
N PRO A 51 19.50 -10.73 12.17
CA PRO A 51 20.45 -11.13 11.14
C PRO A 51 21.16 -12.45 11.49
N ILE A 52 21.47 -12.67 12.76
CA ILE A 52 22.11 -13.92 13.21
C ILE A 52 21.12 -15.08 13.11
N LEU A 53 19.85 -14.89 13.50
CA LEU A 53 18.82 -15.93 13.34
C LEU A 53 18.71 -16.34 11.86
N PHE A 54 18.65 -15.38 10.95
CA PHE A 54 18.51 -15.65 9.53
C PHE A 54 19.73 -16.36 8.94
N ASP A 55 20.96 -15.97 9.32
CA ASP A 55 22.17 -16.72 8.96
C ASP A 55 22.13 -18.16 9.48
N MET A 56 21.53 -18.38 10.66
CA MET A 56 21.41 -19.72 11.25
C MET A 56 20.43 -20.61 10.48
N ILE A 57 19.35 -20.07 9.89
CA ILE A 57 18.37 -20.87 9.16
C ILE A 57 19.04 -21.66 8.02
N ASP A 58 19.86 -20.99 7.20
CA ASP A 58 20.60 -21.64 6.10
C ASP A 58 21.52 -22.77 6.60
N TYR A 59 22.20 -22.54 7.71
CA TYR A 59 23.08 -23.55 8.31
C TYR A 59 22.27 -24.75 8.84
N VAL A 60 21.17 -24.48 9.55
CA VAL A 60 20.31 -25.51 10.13
C VAL A 60 19.71 -26.39 9.04
N GLU A 61 19.20 -25.80 7.96
CA GLU A 61 18.63 -26.55 6.83
C GLU A 61 19.67 -27.43 6.14
N ALA A 62 20.93 -27.00 6.08
CA ALA A 62 22.00 -27.74 5.43
C ALA A 62 22.63 -28.84 6.31
N HIS A 63 22.61 -28.69 7.63
CA HIS A 63 23.48 -29.47 8.52
C HIS A 63 22.81 -30.09 9.75
N LEU A 64 21.60 -29.67 10.13
CA LEU A 64 20.92 -30.11 11.37
C LEU A 64 19.48 -30.55 11.08
N ASP A 65 18.76 -31.04 12.11
CA ASP A 65 17.32 -31.25 12.01
C ASP A 65 16.57 -29.94 12.32
N PRO A 66 15.95 -29.26 11.32
CA PRO A 66 15.21 -28.02 11.54
C PRO A 66 14.00 -28.18 12.48
N LYS A 67 13.53 -29.41 12.72
CA LYS A 67 12.41 -29.69 13.64
C LYS A 67 12.83 -29.74 15.11
N SER A 68 14.12 -29.82 15.38
CA SER A 68 14.69 -29.88 16.73
C SER A 68 15.20 -28.51 17.23
N ILE A 69 15.04 -27.45 16.43
CA ILE A 69 15.46 -26.09 16.77
C ILE A 69 14.24 -25.17 16.73
N TYR A 70 14.08 -24.40 17.80
CA TYR A 70 12.94 -23.53 18.00
C TYR A 70 13.39 -22.10 18.19
N ALA A 71 12.62 -21.13 17.72
CA ALA A 71 12.87 -19.72 17.94
C ALA A 71 11.58 -18.98 18.29
N VAL A 72 11.74 -17.85 18.99
CA VAL A 72 10.64 -16.93 19.28
C VAL A 72 11.15 -15.50 19.36
N GLU A 73 10.38 -14.56 18.83
CA GLU A 73 10.67 -13.13 18.98
C GLU A 73 10.64 -12.76 20.48
N SER A 74 11.73 -12.16 20.95
CA SER A 74 11.92 -11.83 22.37
C SER A 74 12.88 -10.65 22.55
N ASN A 75 12.80 -10.04 23.72
CA ASN A 75 13.66 -8.93 24.11
C ASN A 75 14.87 -9.46 24.89
N ARG A 76 16.02 -8.78 24.75
CA ARG A 76 17.28 -9.22 25.38
C ARG A 76 17.20 -9.21 26.90
N GLU A 77 16.55 -8.20 27.48
CA GLU A 77 16.41 -8.02 28.91
C GLU A 77 15.43 -9.03 29.55
N ASP A 78 14.51 -9.59 28.76
CA ASP A 78 13.55 -10.61 29.21
C ASP A 78 13.33 -11.70 28.13
N PRO A 79 14.33 -12.57 27.90
CA PRO A 79 14.33 -13.53 26.79
C PRO A 79 13.38 -14.71 27.00
N LEU A 80 12.82 -14.86 28.21
CA LEU A 80 11.95 -15.99 28.59
C LEU A 80 10.45 -15.66 28.48
N LYS A 81 10.09 -14.38 28.38
CA LYS A 81 8.70 -13.90 28.42
C LYS A 81 7.78 -14.53 27.37
N THR A 82 8.31 -14.82 26.19
CA THR A 82 7.53 -15.23 25.02
C THR A 82 7.72 -16.69 24.64
N LEU A 83 8.43 -17.51 25.45
CA LEU A 83 8.76 -18.91 25.11
C LEU A 83 7.55 -19.77 24.72
N TYR A 84 6.38 -19.51 25.30
CA TYR A 84 5.15 -20.24 24.97
C TYR A 84 4.66 -20.04 23.52
N LYS A 85 5.26 -19.10 22.78
CA LYS A 85 5.00 -18.84 21.34
C LYS A 85 6.10 -19.38 20.43
N MET A 86 6.99 -20.22 20.94
CA MET A 86 8.05 -20.84 20.14
C MET A 86 7.49 -21.57 18.92
N LYS A 87 8.22 -21.42 17.82
CA LYS A 87 8.00 -22.08 16.55
C LYS A 87 9.27 -22.75 16.10
N GLN A 88 9.19 -23.72 15.20
CA GLN A 88 10.38 -24.32 14.60
C GLN A 88 11.12 -23.28 13.76
N ILE A 89 12.44 -23.36 13.74
CA ILE A 89 13.27 -22.29 13.14
C ILE A 89 13.02 -22.12 11.63
N HIS A 90 12.67 -23.19 10.91
CA HIS A 90 12.33 -23.13 9.48
C HIS A 90 11.01 -22.38 9.20
N GLU A 91 10.13 -22.24 10.19
CA GLU A 91 8.89 -21.46 10.05
C GLU A 91 9.18 -19.96 9.85
N PHE A 92 10.39 -19.50 10.17
CA PHE A 92 10.84 -18.11 9.95
C PHE A 92 11.41 -17.85 8.55
N GLN A 93 11.37 -18.84 7.65
CA GLN A 93 11.88 -18.71 6.28
C GLN A 93 11.14 -17.61 5.50
N VAL A 94 9.83 -17.49 5.68
CA VAL A 94 9.00 -16.48 4.98
C VAL A 94 9.37 -15.06 5.47
N GLU A 95 9.59 -14.88 6.77
CA GLU A 95 10.08 -13.64 7.36
C GLU A 95 11.48 -13.29 6.86
N ARG A 96 12.36 -14.29 6.68
CA ARG A 96 13.69 -14.09 6.11
C ARG A 96 13.61 -13.62 4.66
N GLU A 97 12.84 -14.31 3.83
CA GLU A 97 12.65 -13.99 2.40
C GLU A 97 11.98 -12.62 2.19
N SER A 98 11.23 -12.14 3.19
CA SER A 98 10.59 -10.82 3.17
C SER A 98 11.42 -9.72 3.82
N SER A 99 12.61 -10.02 4.37
CA SER A 99 13.40 -9.06 5.17
C SER A 99 13.89 -7.83 4.39
N TRP A 100 14.04 -7.95 3.07
CA TRP A 100 14.44 -6.85 2.18
C TRP A 100 13.50 -5.62 2.25
N ILE A 101 12.24 -5.80 2.67
CA ILE A 101 11.29 -4.68 2.79
C ILE A 101 11.73 -3.65 3.83
N ASP A 102 12.45 -4.08 4.87
CA ASP A 102 12.95 -3.18 5.91
C ASP A 102 13.94 -2.18 5.29
N GLU A 103 14.84 -2.65 4.40
CA GLU A 103 15.78 -1.78 3.67
C GLU A 103 15.05 -0.80 2.75
N VAL A 104 14.04 -1.26 2.00
CA VAL A 104 13.26 -0.41 1.09
C VAL A 104 12.60 0.75 1.85
N ILE A 105 12.06 0.49 3.04
CA ILE A 105 11.42 1.51 3.87
C ILE A 105 12.48 2.46 4.45
N GLU A 106 13.53 1.93 5.07
CA GLU A 106 14.57 2.73 5.74
C GLU A 106 15.30 3.66 4.77
N ARG A 107 15.64 3.15 3.58
CA ARG A 107 16.34 3.90 2.54
C ARG A 107 15.41 4.68 1.62
N SER A 108 14.09 4.60 1.85
CA SER A 108 13.07 5.25 1.01
C SER A 108 13.26 4.90 -0.49
N GLN A 109 13.49 3.63 -0.80
CA GLN A 109 13.63 3.13 -2.18
C GLN A 109 12.27 2.98 -2.87
N LEU A 110 11.52 4.08 -2.87
CA LEU A 110 10.20 4.20 -3.46
C LEU A 110 10.23 5.26 -4.55
N ARG A 111 9.60 4.97 -5.67
CA ARG A 111 9.31 5.91 -6.75
C ARG A 111 7.80 6.13 -6.85
N THR A 112 7.41 7.29 -7.36
CA THR A 112 6.01 7.60 -7.67
C THR A 112 5.84 7.56 -9.18
N HIS A 113 4.84 6.83 -9.64
CA HIS A 113 4.27 7.02 -10.96
C HIS A 113 2.97 7.81 -10.84
N PHE A 114 2.72 8.66 -11.82
CA PHE A 114 1.54 9.50 -11.91
C PHE A 114 0.62 8.90 -12.97
N GLN A 115 -0.62 8.65 -12.61
CA GLN A 115 -1.66 8.31 -13.58
C GLN A 115 -2.70 9.42 -13.61
N PRO A 116 -3.00 10.03 -14.78
CA PRO A 116 -3.92 11.14 -14.84
C PRO A 116 -5.37 10.68 -14.62
N ILE A 117 -6.12 11.53 -13.94
CA ILE A 117 -7.57 11.44 -13.79
C ILE A 117 -8.19 12.53 -14.66
N ILE A 118 -9.12 12.11 -15.50
CA ILE A 118 -9.71 12.91 -16.56
C ILE A 118 -11.13 13.28 -16.16
N GLU A 119 -11.50 14.56 -16.30
CA GLU A 119 -12.88 15.01 -16.20
C GLU A 119 -13.40 15.44 -17.57
N ARG A 120 -14.66 15.12 -17.85
CA ARG A 120 -15.33 15.59 -19.06
C ARG A 120 -15.95 16.95 -18.81
N ILE A 121 -15.47 17.98 -19.52
CA ILE A 121 -15.94 19.36 -19.37
C ILE A 121 -16.28 19.94 -20.74
N ASN A 122 -17.48 20.53 -20.88
CA ASN A 122 -17.91 21.31 -22.05
C ASN A 122 -17.69 20.61 -23.42
N GLY A 123 -17.84 19.29 -23.48
CA GLY A 123 -17.65 18.50 -24.71
C GLY A 123 -16.19 18.14 -25.03
N GLY A 124 -15.24 18.52 -24.18
CA GLY A 124 -13.85 18.05 -24.19
C GLY A 124 -13.51 17.24 -22.94
N SER A 125 -12.23 16.89 -22.79
CA SER A 125 -11.70 16.18 -21.63
C SER A 125 -10.44 16.88 -21.12
N GLU A 126 -10.29 17.01 -19.81
CA GLU A 126 -9.12 17.64 -19.21
C GLU A 126 -8.55 16.82 -18.05
N ILE A 127 -7.25 16.98 -17.79
CA ILE A 127 -6.62 16.37 -16.63
C ILE A 127 -6.97 17.22 -15.39
N VAL A 128 -7.70 16.62 -14.46
CA VAL A 128 -8.11 17.28 -13.21
C VAL A 128 -7.28 16.86 -12.01
N GLY A 129 -6.57 15.74 -12.12
CA GLY A 129 -5.73 15.24 -11.04
C GLY A 129 -4.84 14.09 -11.46
N TYR A 130 -4.10 13.58 -10.50
CA TYR A 130 -3.27 12.40 -10.67
C TYR A 130 -3.39 11.49 -9.46
N GLU A 131 -3.44 10.18 -9.70
CA GLU A 131 -3.14 9.18 -8.71
C GLU A 131 -1.63 8.96 -8.62
N LEU A 132 -1.10 9.03 -7.41
CA LEU A 132 0.33 8.89 -7.12
C LEU A 132 0.63 7.47 -6.66
N LEU A 133 0.89 6.62 -7.64
CA LEU A 133 1.10 5.20 -7.49
C LEU A 133 2.55 4.90 -7.07
N SER A 134 2.72 4.31 -5.89
CA SER A 134 4.05 3.92 -5.39
C SER A 134 4.62 2.74 -6.17
N ARG A 135 5.94 2.69 -6.33
CA ARG A 135 6.71 1.60 -6.93
C ARG A 135 7.96 1.38 -6.09
N GLY A 136 8.25 0.13 -5.71
CA GLY A 136 9.52 -0.18 -5.05
C GLY A 136 10.65 -0.21 -6.07
N VAL A 137 11.87 -0.04 -5.59
CA VAL A 137 13.07 -0.14 -6.41
C VAL A 137 14.06 -1.06 -5.70
N ASP A 138 14.54 -2.09 -6.38
CA ASP A 138 15.58 -2.96 -5.84
C ASP A 138 16.97 -2.31 -5.92
N GLN A 139 18.00 -3.03 -5.48
CA GLN A 139 19.38 -2.52 -5.47
C GLN A 139 19.95 -2.29 -6.89
N ASP A 140 19.43 -3.01 -7.89
CA ASP A 140 19.83 -2.90 -9.30
C ASP A 140 19.04 -1.83 -10.05
N GLY A 141 18.03 -1.22 -9.41
CA GLY A 141 17.19 -0.18 -9.98
C GLY A 141 15.93 -0.69 -10.68
N ASN A 142 15.62 -1.99 -10.60
CA ASN A 142 14.40 -2.55 -11.19
C ASN A 142 13.17 -2.22 -10.34
N ILE A 143 12.01 -2.16 -10.99
CA ILE A 143 10.74 -1.87 -10.34
C ILE A 143 10.23 -3.11 -9.61
N ILE A 144 9.96 -2.95 -8.31
CA ILE A 144 9.22 -3.89 -7.49
C ILE A 144 7.74 -3.48 -7.50
N PRO A 145 6.82 -4.36 -7.92
CA PRO A 145 5.41 -4.03 -7.96
C PRO A 145 4.82 -3.87 -6.55
N PRO A 146 3.79 -3.02 -6.36
CA PRO A 146 3.19 -2.75 -5.04
C PRO A 146 2.73 -3.99 -4.27
N PHE A 147 2.12 -4.97 -4.95
CA PHE A 147 1.60 -6.17 -4.28
C PHE A 147 2.71 -6.93 -3.54
N LYS A 148 3.92 -7.04 -4.12
CA LYS A 148 5.07 -7.67 -3.47
C LYS A 148 5.57 -6.89 -2.27
N LEU A 149 5.57 -5.55 -2.36
CA LEU A 149 5.94 -4.68 -1.24
C LEU A 149 5.01 -4.90 -0.04
N PHE A 150 3.70 -4.86 -0.27
CA PHE A 150 2.72 -5.01 0.80
C PHE A 150 2.61 -6.44 1.32
N GLU A 151 2.85 -7.46 0.49
CA GLU A 151 2.97 -8.85 0.94
C GLU A 151 4.14 -9.03 1.91
N ALA A 152 5.35 -8.61 1.52
CA ALA A 152 6.52 -8.66 2.38
C ALA A 152 6.32 -7.81 3.66
N ALA A 153 5.70 -6.62 3.53
CA ALA A 153 5.41 -5.78 4.69
C ALA A 153 4.42 -6.44 5.66
N ARG A 154 3.39 -7.16 5.18
CA ARG A 154 2.46 -7.89 6.06
C ARG A 154 3.18 -8.99 6.84
N VAL A 155 3.96 -9.82 6.14
CA VAL A 155 4.79 -10.87 6.78
C VAL A 155 5.67 -10.29 7.89
N ARG A 156 6.30 -9.14 7.62
CA ARG A 156 7.23 -8.48 8.54
C ARG A 156 6.57 -7.60 9.59
N ASN A 157 5.24 -7.44 9.58
CA ASN A 157 4.50 -6.47 10.38
C ASN A 157 5.03 -5.03 10.19
N ARG A 158 5.14 -4.61 8.93
CA ARG A 158 5.64 -3.30 8.47
C ARG A 158 4.63 -2.52 7.64
N THR A 159 3.40 -3.01 7.51
CA THR A 159 2.35 -2.38 6.69
C THR A 159 2.21 -0.89 6.98
N PHE A 160 2.20 -0.49 8.25
CA PHE A 160 2.15 0.93 8.61
C PHE A 160 3.40 1.73 8.25
N ALA A 161 4.59 1.16 8.46
CA ALA A 161 5.84 1.82 8.11
C ALA A 161 5.94 2.04 6.59
N LEU A 162 5.54 1.02 5.80
CA LEU A 162 5.49 1.09 4.34
C LEU A 162 4.43 2.08 3.86
N ASP A 163 3.19 1.99 4.34
CA ASP A 163 2.09 2.92 4.01
C ASP A 163 2.52 4.38 4.27
N ARG A 164 3.12 4.63 5.44
CA ARG A 164 3.63 5.95 5.79
C ARG A 164 4.75 6.40 4.83
N ALA A 165 5.68 5.52 4.47
CA ALA A 165 6.75 5.84 3.53
C ALA A 165 6.18 6.18 2.13
N CYS A 166 5.22 5.40 1.63
CA CYS A 166 4.49 5.65 0.40
C CYS A 166 3.78 7.01 0.41
N ARG A 167 3.00 7.32 1.46
CA ARG A 167 2.30 8.61 1.61
C ARG A 167 3.28 9.78 1.63
N LEU A 168 4.37 9.68 2.37
CA LEU A 168 5.37 10.74 2.41
C LEU A 168 6.05 10.94 1.05
N GLN A 169 6.38 9.86 0.34
CA GLN A 169 6.97 9.92 -0.99
C GLN A 169 6.00 10.54 -2.01
N ALA A 170 4.73 10.15 -1.98
CA ALA A 170 3.68 10.73 -2.81
C ALA A 170 3.55 12.24 -2.55
N VAL A 171 3.44 12.67 -1.29
CA VAL A 171 3.34 14.11 -0.96
C VAL A 171 4.57 14.90 -1.42
N ARG A 172 5.79 14.35 -1.33
CA ARG A 172 7.00 15.01 -1.87
C ARG A 172 6.91 15.23 -3.36
N ASN A 173 6.45 14.22 -4.09
CA ASN A 173 6.34 14.26 -5.55
C ASN A 173 5.12 15.06 -6.00
N ALA A 174 4.08 15.16 -5.20
CA ALA A 174 2.91 16.00 -5.49
C ALA A 174 3.27 17.49 -5.58
N ALA A 175 4.32 17.94 -4.89
CA ALA A 175 4.80 19.32 -4.98
C ALA A 175 5.35 19.70 -6.36
N THR A 176 5.57 18.74 -7.26
CA THR A 176 5.95 19.01 -8.66
C THR A 176 4.75 19.18 -9.58
N LEU A 177 3.53 18.94 -9.10
CA LEU A 177 2.31 19.03 -9.90
C LEU A 177 1.77 20.47 -9.92
N PRO A 178 0.99 20.84 -10.95
CA PRO A 178 0.32 22.13 -10.99
C PRO A 178 -0.65 22.32 -9.82
N THR A 179 -0.76 23.56 -9.32
CA THR A 179 -1.49 23.88 -8.08
C THR A 179 -3.02 23.82 -8.19
N ASP A 180 -3.55 23.61 -9.39
CA ASP A 180 -4.97 23.44 -9.69
C ASP A 180 -5.39 21.97 -9.77
N LYS A 181 -4.45 21.03 -9.63
CA LYS A 181 -4.72 19.59 -9.77
C LYS A 181 -5.02 18.92 -8.44
N LEU A 182 -5.92 17.94 -8.49
CA LEU A 182 -6.17 17.00 -7.41
C LEU A 182 -5.03 15.96 -7.33
N ILE A 183 -4.74 15.51 -6.12
CA ILE A 183 -3.65 14.59 -5.78
C ILE A 183 -4.28 13.42 -5.04
N PHE A 184 -4.36 12.27 -5.69
CA PHE A 184 -4.94 11.06 -5.12
C PHE A 184 -3.83 10.23 -4.48
N ILE A 185 -4.02 9.87 -3.21
CA ILE A 185 -3.05 9.14 -2.39
C ILE A 185 -3.78 8.02 -1.67
N ASN A 186 -3.43 6.79 -2.01
CA ASN A 186 -3.86 5.59 -1.30
C ASN A 186 -3.43 5.59 0.17
N PHE A 187 -4.28 5.06 1.05
CA PHE A 187 -3.89 4.70 2.41
C PHE A 187 -4.52 3.38 2.85
N ILE A 188 -3.87 2.70 3.79
CA ILE A 188 -4.39 1.46 4.39
C ILE A 188 -5.05 1.78 5.73
N PRO A 189 -6.39 1.63 5.89
CA PRO A 189 -7.07 1.95 7.15
C PRO A 189 -6.55 1.13 8.34
N THR A 190 -6.28 -0.17 8.13
CA THR A 190 -5.79 -1.08 9.17
C THR A 190 -4.40 -0.71 9.69
N ALA A 191 -3.67 0.15 8.96
CA ALA A 191 -2.41 0.71 9.40
C ALA A 191 -2.56 1.95 10.30
N ILE A 192 -3.71 2.61 10.31
CA ILE A 192 -3.93 3.87 11.05
C ILE A 192 -4.67 3.55 12.34
N TYR A 193 -3.97 3.44 13.47
CA TYR A 193 -4.58 3.16 14.77
C TYR A 193 -5.08 4.42 15.49
N VAL A 194 -4.31 5.50 15.43
CA VAL A 194 -4.64 6.78 16.05
C VAL A 194 -4.43 7.85 14.98
N PRO A 195 -5.50 8.33 14.31
CA PRO A 195 -5.39 9.25 13.17
C PRO A 195 -4.49 10.45 13.45
N GLU A 196 -4.63 11.07 14.63
CA GLU A 196 -3.89 12.26 15.07
C GLU A 196 -2.38 12.03 15.06
N HIS A 197 -1.93 10.83 15.42
CA HIS A 197 -0.52 10.48 15.50
C HIS A 197 0.00 9.89 14.19
N CYS A 198 -0.76 8.96 13.60
CA CYS A 198 -0.39 8.23 12.40
C CYS A 198 -0.34 9.12 11.14
N LEU A 199 -1.14 10.19 11.11
CA LEU A 199 -1.24 11.11 9.96
C LEU A 199 -0.45 12.40 10.16
N ALA A 200 -0.02 12.70 11.39
CA ALA A 200 0.70 13.93 11.73
C ALA A 200 1.86 14.26 10.78
N THR A 201 2.68 13.25 10.45
CA THR A 201 3.85 13.48 9.60
C THR A 201 3.48 13.78 8.15
N THR A 202 2.40 13.18 7.66
CA THR A 202 1.88 13.43 6.31
C THR A 202 1.29 14.83 6.23
N PHE A 203 0.48 15.22 7.22
CA PHE A 203 -0.14 16.56 7.26
C PHE A 203 0.90 17.66 7.44
N ALA A 204 1.90 17.44 8.30
CA ALA A 204 3.01 18.38 8.48
C ALA A 204 3.80 18.57 7.18
N LEU A 205 3.99 17.50 6.39
CA LEU A 205 4.68 17.59 5.11
C LEU A 205 3.85 18.31 4.05
N ILE A 206 2.54 18.00 3.93
CA ILE A 206 1.59 18.71 3.03
C ILE A 206 1.64 20.21 3.31
N LYS A 207 1.52 20.60 4.59
CA LYS A 207 1.61 21.99 5.03
C LYS A 207 2.98 22.62 4.70
N LYS A 208 4.08 21.90 4.95
CA LYS A 208 5.44 22.38 4.67
C LYS A 208 5.66 22.66 3.17
N LEU A 209 5.02 21.87 2.30
CA LEU A 209 5.12 22.01 0.84
C LEU A 209 4.07 22.97 0.26
N ASN A 210 3.27 23.63 1.11
CA ASN A 210 2.18 24.53 0.70
C ASN A 210 1.16 23.89 -0.25
N ILE A 211 0.96 22.58 -0.15
CA ILE A 211 -0.12 21.88 -0.85
C ILE A 211 -1.41 22.19 -0.11
N LYS A 212 -2.43 22.65 -0.84
CA LYS A 212 -3.71 22.97 -0.22
C LYS A 212 -4.45 21.68 0.15
N PRO A 213 -5.03 21.55 1.35
CA PRO A 213 -5.71 20.33 1.76
C PRO A 213 -6.80 19.87 0.78
N GLU A 214 -7.56 20.80 0.20
CA GLU A 214 -8.64 20.51 -0.74
C GLU A 214 -8.18 19.91 -2.08
N GLN A 215 -6.87 19.93 -2.36
CA GLN A 215 -6.27 19.24 -3.50
C GLN A 215 -6.04 17.76 -3.22
N VAL A 216 -5.87 17.35 -1.96
CA VAL A 216 -5.50 15.97 -1.62
C VAL A 216 -6.76 15.14 -1.39
N VAL A 217 -6.87 14.05 -2.15
CA VAL A 217 -7.90 13.04 -2.04
C VAL A 217 -7.26 11.77 -1.49
N PHE A 218 -7.65 11.36 -0.29
CA PHE A 218 -7.19 10.08 0.26
C PHE A 218 -8.10 8.94 -0.21
N GLU A 219 -7.51 7.90 -0.78
CA GLU A 219 -8.25 6.74 -1.30
C GLU A 219 -8.23 5.62 -0.27
N VAL A 220 -9.41 5.10 0.04
CA VAL A 220 -9.59 3.91 0.87
C VAL A 220 -10.24 2.82 0.05
N VAL A 221 -9.54 1.69 -0.08
CA VAL A 221 -10.09 0.49 -0.71
C VAL A 221 -11.24 -0.06 0.13
N GLU A 222 -12.31 -0.46 -0.54
CA GLU A 222 -13.33 -1.33 0.02
C GLU A 222 -12.69 -2.67 0.38
N THR A 223 -12.22 -2.85 1.62
CA THR A 223 -11.74 -4.16 2.07
C THR A 223 -12.65 -4.74 3.14
N ASP A 224 -12.96 -6.03 2.94
CA ASP A 224 -13.52 -6.96 3.94
C ASP A 224 -12.74 -6.99 5.27
N GLU A 225 -11.61 -6.29 5.38
CA GLU A 225 -10.78 -6.13 6.58
C GLU A 225 -11.22 -4.98 7.50
N VAL A 226 -12.12 -4.08 7.07
CA VAL A 226 -12.64 -3.03 7.97
C VAL A 226 -13.70 -3.65 8.89
N GLU A 227 -13.23 -4.43 9.86
CA GLU A 227 -14.07 -4.99 10.93
C GLU A 227 -14.75 -3.88 11.77
N ASN A 228 -14.18 -2.67 11.77
CA ASN A 228 -14.63 -1.54 12.56
C ASN A 228 -14.90 -0.29 11.69
N ILE A 229 -16.12 -0.20 11.18
CA ILE A 229 -16.60 0.95 10.38
C ILE A 229 -16.52 2.28 11.16
N GLU A 230 -16.71 2.26 12.47
CA GLU A 230 -16.64 3.47 13.31
C GLU A 230 -15.20 3.99 13.41
N HIS A 231 -14.22 3.09 13.44
CA HIS A 231 -12.82 3.47 13.35
C HIS A 231 -12.49 4.10 12.00
N LEU A 232 -12.96 3.53 10.88
CA LEU A 232 -12.80 4.13 9.56
C LEU A 232 -13.46 5.52 9.51
N LYS A 233 -14.69 5.67 10.02
CA LYS A 233 -15.35 6.99 10.13
C LYS A 233 -14.50 7.98 10.92
N SER A 234 -13.84 7.56 11.99
CA SER A 234 -12.94 8.45 12.76
C SER A 234 -11.75 8.94 11.92
N ILE A 235 -11.14 8.07 11.12
CA ILE A 235 -10.04 8.43 10.20
C ILE A 235 -10.54 9.43 9.14
N LEU A 236 -11.68 9.13 8.50
CA LEU A 236 -12.24 9.94 7.43
C LEU A 236 -12.72 11.31 7.93
N ASN A 237 -13.33 11.37 9.11
CA ASN A 237 -13.68 12.64 9.75
C ASN A 237 -12.45 13.45 10.08
N TYR A 238 -11.38 12.80 10.58
CA TYR A 238 -10.12 13.48 10.83
C TYR A 238 -9.52 14.09 9.56
N TYR A 239 -9.59 13.40 8.41
CA TYR A 239 -9.22 13.99 7.12
C TYR A 239 -10.09 15.21 6.77
N ARG A 240 -11.42 15.06 6.83
CA ARG A 240 -12.38 16.12 6.50
C ARG A 240 -12.20 17.37 7.36
N ASP A 241 -12.00 17.21 8.66
CA ASP A 241 -11.81 18.31 9.61
C ASP A 241 -10.54 19.13 9.32
N HIS A 242 -9.58 18.55 8.58
CA HIS A 242 -8.37 19.21 8.11
C HIS A 242 -8.47 19.71 6.65
N GLY A 243 -9.65 19.63 6.04
CA GLY A 243 -9.93 20.13 4.68
C GLY A 243 -9.55 19.18 3.56
N PHE A 244 -9.19 17.93 3.88
CA PHE A 244 -8.91 16.90 2.88
C PHE A 244 -10.18 16.28 2.33
N LYS A 245 -10.09 15.76 1.12
CA LYS A 245 -11.13 14.94 0.49
C LYS A 245 -10.80 13.46 0.63
N TYR A 246 -11.78 12.60 0.37
CA TYR A 246 -11.51 11.17 0.23
C TYR A 246 -12.40 10.48 -0.79
N ALA A 247 -11.87 9.38 -1.31
CA ALA A 247 -12.56 8.50 -2.26
C ALA A 247 -12.74 7.11 -1.66
N LEU A 248 -13.87 6.47 -1.98
CA LEU A 248 -14.03 5.03 -1.80
C LEU A 248 -13.51 4.35 -3.07
N ASP A 249 -12.56 3.44 -2.90
CA ASP A 249 -11.89 2.74 -3.99
C ASP A 249 -12.40 1.31 -4.18
N ASP A 250 -12.27 0.78 -5.40
CA ASP A 250 -12.67 -0.57 -5.79
C ASP A 250 -14.14 -0.96 -5.50
N VAL A 251 -15.06 0.01 -5.57
CA VAL A 251 -16.48 -0.25 -5.26
C VAL A 251 -17.12 -1.18 -6.29
N GLY A 252 -17.78 -2.21 -5.79
CA GLY A 252 -18.49 -3.23 -6.57
C GLY A 252 -17.88 -4.63 -6.51
N THR A 253 -16.63 -4.74 -6.05
CA THR A 253 -15.88 -6.02 -5.96
C THR A 253 -16.32 -6.88 -4.77
N GLY A 254 -16.95 -6.26 -3.76
CA GLY A 254 -17.39 -6.88 -2.50
C GLY A 254 -18.92 -6.93 -2.32
N PHE A 255 -19.38 -7.89 -1.51
CA PHE A 255 -20.78 -8.00 -1.06
C PHE A 255 -21.09 -7.07 0.13
N ASN A 256 -20.42 -5.93 0.26
CA ASN A 256 -20.86 -4.96 1.26
C ASN A 256 -22.13 -4.29 0.74
N ASP A 257 -23.15 -4.30 1.59
CA ASP A 257 -24.37 -3.54 1.38
C ASP A 257 -23.96 -2.09 1.12
N LEU A 258 -24.11 -1.61 -0.12
CA LEU A 258 -23.79 -0.24 -0.54
C LEU A 258 -24.38 0.80 0.44
N GLN A 259 -25.44 0.43 1.16
CA GLN A 259 -26.01 1.18 2.28
C GLN A 259 -25.03 1.46 3.43
N LYS A 260 -24.15 0.52 3.79
CA LYS A 260 -23.13 0.71 4.84
C LYS A 260 -22.11 1.79 4.44
N LEU A 261 -21.83 1.91 3.15
CA LEU A 261 -20.91 2.91 2.61
C LEU A 261 -21.56 4.30 2.53
N ALA A 262 -22.89 4.37 2.43
CA ALA A 262 -23.63 5.64 2.35
C ALA A 262 -23.38 6.58 3.54
N ASP A 263 -23.20 6.01 4.74
CA ASP A 263 -22.88 6.77 5.96
C ASP A 263 -21.50 7.44 5.91
N LEU A 264 -20.60 6.96 5.05
CA LEU A 264 -19.25 7.50 4.94
C LEU A 264 -19.25 8.84 4.21
N ARG A 265 -20.20 9.14 3.31
CA ARG A 265 -20.28 10.42 2.57
C ARG A 265 -18.94 10.85 1.92
N PRO A 266 -18.36 10.03 1.04
CA PRO A 266 -17.12 10.37 0.35
C PRO A 266 -17.33 11.52 -0.65
N ASP A 267 -16.23 12.14 -1.07
CA ASP A 267 -16.24 13.12 -2.17
C ASP A 267 -16.27 12.43 -3.54
N ILE A 268 -15.70 11.22 -3.63
CA ILE A 268 -15.55 10.44 -4.85
C ILE A 268 -15.84 8.97 -4.58
N VAL A 269 -16.48 8.29 -5.53
CA VAL A 269 -16.67 6.84 -5.52
C VAL A 269 -16.05 6.27 -6.79
N LYS A 270 -15.12 5.33 -6.64
CA LYS A 270 -14.39 4.74 -7.76
C LYS A 270 -14.99 3.37 -8.09
N LEU A 271 -15.41 3.18 -9.33
CA LEU A 271 -15.83 1.90 -9.89
C LEU A 271 -14.59 1.08 -10.21
N ALA A 272 -14.50 -0.12 -9.63
CA ALA A 272 -13.38 -1.02 -9.85
C ALA A 272 -13.20 -1.40 -11.33
N MET A 273 -11.95 -1.62 -11.75
CA MET A 273 -11.61 -1.90 -13.15
C MET A 273 -12.36 -3.10 -13.76
N GLU A 274 -12.71 -4.09 -12.93
CA GLU A 274 -13.37 -5.31 -13.39
C GLU A 274 -14.79 -5.05 -13.91
N PHE A 275 -15.44 -3.97 -13.46
CA PHE A 275 -16.77 -3.54 -13.90
C PHE A 275 -16.76 -2.46 -14.96
N SER A 276 -15.64 -1.76 -15.16
CA SER A 276 -15.52 -0.75 -16.21
C SER A 276 -15.00 -1.34 -17.53
N ASN A 277 -14.04 -2.26 -17.47
CA ASN A 277 -13.43 -2.84 -18.67
C ASN A 277 -14.43 -3.79 -19.36
N GLY A 278 -14.78 -3.50 -20.61
CA GLY A 278 -15.79 -4.25 -21.37
C GLY A 278 -17.24 -4.01 -20.94
N VAL A 279 -17.51 -2.97 -20.15
CA VAL A 279 -18.86 -2.63 -19.68
C VAL A 279 -19.83 -2.34 -20.82
N SER A 280 -19.34 -1.85 -21.96
CA SER A 280 -20.19 -1.57 -23.14
C SER A 280 -20.86 -2.83 -23.70
N GLU A 281 -20.33 -4.02 -23.43
CA GLU A 281 -20.83 -5.30 -23.97
C GLU A 281 -21.40 -6.26 -22.91
N ASP A 282 -21.23 -5.97 -21.61
CA ASP A 282 -21.62 -6.88 -20.51
C ASP A 282 -22.70 -6.27 -19.61
N LYS A 283 -23.92 -6.82 -19.67
CA LYS A 283 -25.07 -6.37 -18.87
C LYS A 283 -24.86 -6.44 -17.36
N ALA A 284 -24.13 -7.44 -16.86
CA ALA A 284 -23.91 -7.56 -15.42
C ALA A 284 -23.00 -6.43 -14.92
N LYS A 285 -21.96 -6.10 -15.69
CA LYS A 285 -21.09 -4.94 -15.41
C LYS A 285 -21.87 -3.62 -15.48
N GLN A 286 -22.78 -3.48 -16.45
CA GLN A 286 -23.65 -2.31 -16.59
C GLN A 286 -24.53 -2.08 -15.37
N GLU A 287 -25.10 -3.15 -14.79
CA GLU A 287 -25.93 -3.06 -13.58
C GLU A 287 -25.13 -2.60 -12.35
N VAL A 288 -23.90 -3.10 -12.18
CA VAL A 288 -23.01 -2.65 -11.10
C VAL A 288 -22.60 -1.19 -11.31
N ALA A 289 -22.15 -0.83 -12.52
CA ALA A 289 -21.77 0.53 -12.86
C ALA A 289 -22.92 1.53 -12.63
N ALA A 290 -24.15 1.17 -12.98
CA ALA A 290 -25.33 2.01 -12.76
C ALA A 290 -25.64 2.20 -11.27
N SER A 291 -25.43 1.15 -10.46
CA SER A 291 -25.62 1.19 -9.02
C SER A 291 -24.61 2.13 -8.34
N VAL A 292 -23.34 2.11 -8.78
CA VAL A 292 -22.29 3.01 -8.29
C VAL A 292 -22.59 4.47 -8.63
N VAL A 293 -23.07 4.77 -9.85
CA VAL A 293 -23.49 6.14 -10.21
C VAL A 293 -24.65 6.60 -9.34
N LYS A 294 -25.65 5.75 -9.11
CA LYS A 294 -26.79 6.06 -8.26
C LYS A 294 -26.34 6.36 -6.82
N LEU A 295 -25.50 5.50 -6.24
CA LEU A 295 -24.96 5.67 -4.90
C LEU A 295 -24.17 6.99 -4.79
N SER A 296 -23.32 7.28 -5.77
CA SER A 296 -22.52 8.52 -5.82
C SER A 296 -23.42 9.76 -5.76
N ARG A 297 -24.49 9.78 -6.57
CA ARG A 297 -25.47 10.87 -6.57
C ARG A 297 -26.20 11.02 -5.24
N GLU A 298 -26.61 9.90 -4.62
CA GLU A 298 -27.29 9.90 -3.32
C GLU A 298 -26.40 10.48 -2.21
N MET A 299 -25.08 10.26 -2.29
CA MET A 299 -24.11 10.81 -1.33
C MET A 299 -23.63 12.23 -1.67
N GLY A 300 -23.94 12.74 -2.87
CA GLY A 300 -23.38 13.99 -3.39
C GLY A 300 -21.89 13.88 -3.78
N ALA A 301 -21.43 12.67 -4.09
CA ALA A 301 -20.08 12.35 -4.53
C ALA A 301 -19.99 12.31 -6.07
N LYS A 302 -18.78 12.50 -6.61
CA LYS A 302 -18.51 12.24 -8.03
C LYS A 302 -18.22 10.76 -8.29
N ALA A 303 -18.74 10.22 -9.37
CA ALA A 303 -18.40 8.87 -9.81
C ALA A 303 -17.15 8.89 -10.69
N LEU A 304 -16.17 8.04 -10.36
CA LEU A 304 -14.93 7.84 -11.11
C LEU A 304 -14.89 6.41 -11.67
N ALA A 305 -14.66 6.24 -12.96
CA ALA A 305 -14.44 4.92 -13.55
C ALA A 305 -12.95 4.63 -13.72
N GLU A 306 -12.44 3.60 -13.04
CA GLU A 306 -11.08 3.13 -13.20
C GLU A 306 -10.93 2.18 -14.38
N GLY A 307 -9.71 1.85 -14.79
CA GLY A 307 -9.47 0.76 -15.74
C GLY A 307 -10.14 0.91 -17.12
N VAL A 308 -10.43 2.14 -17.55
CA VAL A 308 -11.01 2.39 -18.87
C VAL A 308 -9.96 2.15 -19.95
N GLU A 309 -10.16 1.13 -20.78
CA GLU A 309 -9.20 0.72 -21.81
C GLU A 309 -9.69 0.99 -23.24
N THR A 310 -11.01 1.10 -23.44
CA THR A 310 -11.60 1.27 -24.76
C THR A 310 -12.43 2.55 -24.88
N GLU A 311 -12.52 3.07 -26.11
CA GLU A 311 -13.38 4.20 -26.45
C GLU A 311 -14.87 3.87 -26.19
N ALA A 312 -15.29 2.63 -26.48
CA ALA A 312 -16.66 2.19 -26.29
C ALA A 312 -17.07 2.23 -24.81
N ASP A 313 -16.21 1.73 -23.92
CA ASP A 313 -16.46 1.75 -22.47
C ASP A 313 -16.48 3.18 -21.94
N TYR A 314 -15.56 4.04 -22.39
CA TYR A 314 -15.54 5.46 -22.03
C TYR A 314 -16.86 6.17 -22.37
N HIS A 315 -17.34 6.04 -23.62
CA HIS A 315 -18.59 6.68 -24.03
C HIS A 315 -19.78 6.10 -23.27
N TYR A 316 -19.84 4.78 -23.08
CA TYR A 316 -20.93 4.13 -22.36
C TYR A 316 -21.02 4.59 -20.90
N LEU A 317 -19.90 4.62 -20.18
CA LEU A 317 -19.83 5.12 -18.81
C LEU A 317 -20.14 6.62 -18.74
N THR A 318 -19.73 7.39 -19.74
CA THR A 318 -20.11 8.81 -19.82
C THR A 318 -21.62 8.99 -19.93
N GLU A 319 -22.28 8.25 -20.83
CA GLU A 319 -23.74 8.34 -21.02
C GLU A 319 -24.50 7.92 -19.76
N MET A 320 -23.96 6.97 -19.00
CA MET A 320 -24.49 6.55 -17.70
C MET A 320 -24.38 7.66 -16.63
N GLY A 321 -23.40 8.56 -16.79
CA GLY A 321 -23.20 9.73 -15.95
C GLY A 321 -22.00 9.64 -15.00
N TYR A 322 -20.96 8.89 -15.38
CA TYR A 322 -19.63 9.03 -14.76
C TYR A 322 -19.02 10.39 -15.14
N GLU A 323 -18.37 11.03 -14.17
CA GLU A 323 -17.79 12.37 -14.32
C GLU A 323 -16.27 12.30 -14.48
N LEU A 324 -15.64 11.34 -13.79
CA LEU A 324 -14.20 11.17 -13.73
C LEU A 324 -13.79 9.83 -14.33
N PHE A 325 -12.62 9.79 -14.97
CA PHE A 325 -12.13 8.60 -15.66
C PHE A 325 -10.63 8.43 -15.46
N GLN A 326 -10.20 7.17 -15.34
CA GLN A 326 -8.81 6.77 -15.27
C GLN A 326 -8.65 5.45 -16.01
N GLY A 327 -7.57 5.31 -16.77
CA GLY A 327 -7.32 4.07 -17.50
C GLY A 327 -6.33 4.22 -18.64
N TYR A 328 -5.92 3.08 -19.20
CA TYR A 328 -4.91 3.03 -20.26
C TYR A 328 -5.40 3.59 -21.59
N TYR A 329 -6.72 3.72 -21.76
CA TYR A 329 -7.27 4.53 -22.84
C TYR A 329 -6.66 5.93 -22.82
N PHE A 330 -6.56 6.59 -21.65
CA PHE A 330 -6.01 7.95 -21.58
C PHE A 330 -4.50 7.97 -21.44
N ALA A 331 -3.97 7.25 -20.46
CA ALA A 331 -2.53 7.12 -20.23
C ALA A 331 -2.22 6.02 -19.21
N LYS A 332 -1.07 5.37 -19.40
CA LYS A 332 -0.47 4.48 -18.39
C LYS A 332 0.20 5.29 -17.27
N PRO A 333 0.32 4.74 -16.05
CA PRO A 333 1.15 5.31 -15.00
C PRO A 333 2.59 5.54 -15.47
N SER A 334 3.12 6.73 -15.25
CA SER A 334 4.45 7.14 -15.73
C SER A 334 5.27 7.82 -14.63
N PRO A 335 6.61 7.71 -14.61
CA PRO A 335 7.46 8.45 -13.66
C PRO A 335 7.42 9.96 -13.84
N THR A 336 6.94 10.45 -14.98
CA THR A 336 6.71 11.87 -15.26
C THR A 336 5.21 12.10 -15.48
N PRO A 337 4.60 13.11 -14.84
CA PRO A 337 3.18 13.40 -15.04
C PRO A 337 2.91 13.85 -16.48
N LEU A 338 1.80 13.38 -17.05
CA LEU A 338 1.32 13.85 -18.35
C LEU A 338 0.75 15.27 -18.18
N GLU A 339 1.31 16.27 -18.85
CA GLU A 339 0.87 17.66 -18.69
C GLU A 339 -0.33 18.03 -19.58
N THR A 340 -0.41 17.44 -20.77
CA THR A 340 -1.45 17.72 -21.76
C THR A 340 -2.10 16.44 -22.23
N LEU A 341 -3.43 16.41 -22.22
CA LEU A 341 -4.21 15.33 -22.80
C LEU A 341 -4.50 15.66 -24.26
N ASN A 342 -3.89 14.92 -25.19
CA ASN A 342 -4.23 15.01 -26.61
C ASN A 342 -5.23 13.92 -26.96
N LEU A 343 -6.52 14.21 -26.78
CA LEU A 343 -7.58 13.45 -27.44
C LEU A 343 -7.97 14.16 -28.74
N GLU A 344 -8.05 13.43 -29.84
CA GLU A 344 -8.66 13.89 -31.08
C GLU A 344 -10.12 14.29 -30.84
N LYS A 345 -10.72 15.02 -31.80
CA LYS A 345 -12.08 15.57 -31.67
C LYS A 345 -13.19 14.52 -31.45
N ASP A 346 -12.90 13.25 -31.71
CA ASP A 346 -13.79 12.11 -31.46
C ASP A 346 -13.56 11.45 -30.07
N GLY A 347 -12.52 11.86 -29.34
CA GLY A 347 -12.16 11.32 -28.04
C GLY A 347 -10.90 10.44 -28.07
N ARG A 348 -10.27 10.20 -29.22
CA ARG A 348 -9.15 9.26 -29.35
C ARG A 348 -7.78 9.81 -28.92
N PRO A 349 -7.00 9.10 -28.10
CA PRO A 349 -5.65 9.53 -27.75
C PRO A 349 -4.66 9.49 -28.92
N GLU A 350 -3.94 10.59 -29.15
CA GLU A 350 -3.01 10.76 -30.28
C GLU A 350 -1.81 9.77 -30.26
N HIS A 351 -1.45 9.23 -29.08
CA HIS A 351 -0.30 8.35 -28.89
C HIS A 351 -0.54 6.87 -29.23
N LEU A 352 -1.78 6.46 -29.51
CA LEU A 352 -2.11 5.07 -29.90
C LEU A 352 -1.73 4.73 -31.36
N HIS A 353 -1.14 5.66 -32.11
CA HIS A 353 -0.63 5.41 -33.46
C HIS A 353 0.75 4.74 -33.48
N ASP A 354 1.49 4.72 -32.37
CA ASP A 354 2.82 4.12 -32.32
C ASP A 354 2.81 2.70 -31.73
N ASN A 355 2.56 1.72 -32.59
CA ASN A 355 2.67 0.28 -32.29
C ASN A 355 4.12 -0.20 -32.04
N SER A 356 5.11 0.69 -31.83
CA SER A 356 6.52 0.31 -31.69
C SER A 356 7.04 0.20 -30.25
N ARG A 357 6.19 0.33 -29.22
CA ARG A 357 6.59 0.13 -27.81
C ARG A 357 5.59 -0.74 -27.04
N VAL A 358 5.56 -2.01 -27.40
CA VAL A 358 5.06 -3.10 -26.55
C VAL A 358 6.20 -3.58 -25.67
#